data_AF-A0A833TTB9-F1
#
_entry.id   AF-A0A833TTB9-F1
#
_cell.length_a   1.000
_cell.length_b   1.000
_cell.length_c   1.000
_cell.angle_alpha   90.00
_cell.angle_beta   90.00
_cell.angle_gamma   90.00
#
_symmetry.space_group_name_H-M   'P 1'
#
loop_
_entity.id
_entity.type
_entity.pdbx_description
1 polymer ?
#
loop_
_entity_poly.entity_id
_entity_poly.type
_entity_poly.pdbx_seq_one_letter_code
_entity_poly.pdbx_strand_id
1 'polypeptide(L)'
;ILKYRFNHESEILPDERLLESNLAANMFACDSSNSLYKLHQLLAVSTIPHLAQATYIGIDGLIFSFYRGETQMIASYSNISYSSIWYSQHVDRDNGNLYGEPIFTKSIAARKATWFQKALNSSSGHSWFGKAWNKAQDGLFLSAVGMDGRGVISLGLRAKAVADQFAALEFHDADFQLATHDGEVIIPTRLPNTQITVSNNTKLKPNGDPYIDLVGNLSCSMSHGGGSKYFNEKVSGVTYKFYCSTLEIAGV
;
A
#
# COMPACT_ATOMS: atom_id res chain seq x y z
N ILE A 1 -7.32 19.77 -1.58
CA ILE A 1 -7.93 19.48 -2.90
C ILE A 1 -6.92 19.81 -4.00
N LEU A 2 -6.24 18.82 -4.57
CA LEU A 2 -5.93 18.89 -6.00
C LEU A 2 -7.22 18.47 -6.71
N LYS A 3 -7.86 19.40 -7.41
CA LYS A 3 -9.14 19.21 -8.11
C LYS A 3 -8.81 19.20 -9.59
N TYR A 4 -8.88 18.07 -10.26
CA TYR A 4 -9.01 18.04 -11.71
C TYR A 4 -10.50 17.85 -12.05
N ARG A 5 -11.01 18.71 -12.93
CA ARG A 5 -12.34 18.62 -13.55
C ARG A 5 -12.08 18.59 -15.05
N PHE A 6 -12.43 17.49 -15.71
CA PHE A 6 -12.55 17.47 -17.18
C PHE A 6 -14.03 17.51 -17.53
N ASN A 7 -14.46 18.61 -18.12
CA ASN A 7 -15.70 18.68 -18.87
C ASN A 7 -15.42 18.16 -20.29
N HIS A 8 -16.33 17.35 -20.77
CA HIS A 8 -16.32 16.73 -22.08
C HIS A 8 -16.60 17.80 -23.14
N GLU A 9 -15.58 18.20 -23.90
CA GLU A 9 -15.73 18.67 -25.28
C GLU A 9 -14.38 18.49 -25.98
N SER A 10 -14.46 18.02 -27.21
CA SER A 10 -13.42 17.41 -28.03
C SER A 10 -12.25 18.34 -28.40
N GLU A 11 -11.02 17.88 -28.21
CA GLU A 11 -9.94 17.93 -29.22
C GLU A 11 -8.74 17.07 -28.77
N ILE A 12 -8.01 16.55 -29.75
CA ILE A 12 -7.18 15.33 -29.67
C ILE A 12 -5.68 15.68 -29.47
N LEU A 13 -5.07 15.02 -28.47
CA LEU A 13 -3.64 14.63 -28.25
C LEU A 13 -2.58 15.68 -27.82
N PRO A 14 -1.46 15.26 -27.17
CA PRO A 14 -1.24 14.06 -26.34
C PRO A 14 -0.49 14.32 -24.99
N ASP A 15 -0.46 13.26 -24.16
CA ASP A 15 0.48 12.99 -23.07
C ASP A 15 0.05 13.36 -21.63
N GLU A 16 -0.98 12.66 -21.13
CA GLU A 16 -1.25 12.51 -19.70
C GLU A 16 -1.34 11.02 -19.35
N ARG A 17 -0.33 10.49 -18.66
CA ARG A 17 -0.37 9.15 -18.07
C ARG A 17 -1.22 9.16 -16.80
N LEU A 18 -2.53 8.97 -16.99
CA LEU A 18 -3.42 8.47 -15.95
C LEU A 18 -2.91 7.14 -15.40
N LEU A 19 -2.64 7.07 -14.10
CA LEU A 19 -2.52 5.83 -13.34
C LEU A 19 -3.92 5.25 -13.10
N GLU A 20 -4.63 4.95 -14.17
CA GLU A 20 -5.84 4.12 -14.11
C GLU A 20 -5.40 2.66 -14.20
N SER A 21 -5.43 1.94 -13.08
CA SER A 21 -5.17 0.50 -13.10
C SER A 21 -6.40 -0.25 -13.61
N ASN A 22 -6.58 -0.29 -14.93
CA ASN A 22 -7.38 -1.29 -15.66
C ASN A 22 -6.85 -2.74 -15.50
N LEU A 23 -5.97 -2.98 -14.53
CA LEU A 23 -5.37 -4.27 -14.18
C LEU A 23 -6.37 -5.24 -13.53
N ALA A 24 -7.45 -4.71 -12.96
CA ALA A 24 -8.52 -5.46 -12.33
C ALA A 24 -9.26 -6.33 -13.36
N ALA A 25 -9.97 -5.70 -14.30
CA ALA A 25 -10.95 -6.38 -15.14
C ALA A 25 -10.38 -7.51 -16.01
N ASN A 26 -9.13 -7.39 -16.46
CA ASN A 26 -8.52 -8.38 -17.36
C ASN A 26 -7.86 -9.57 -16.64
N MET A 27 -7.67 -9.49 -15.31
CA MET A 27 -7.05 -10.58 -14.52
C MET A 27 -8.10 -11.48 -13.83
N PHE A 28 -9.38 -11.11 -13.88
CA PHE A 28 -10.46 -11.75 -13.10
C PHE A 28 -11.35 -12.73 -13.90
N ALA A 29 -11.07 -12.97 -15.17
CA ALA A 29 -11.73 -14.06 -15.91
C ALA A 29 -10.95 -15.37 -15.73
N CYS A 30 -11.11 -16.07 -14.60
CA CYS A 30 -10.58 -17.44 -14.50
C CYS A 30 -11.43 -18.40 -13.64
N ASP A 31 -11.82 -19.47 -14.30
CA ASP A 31 -12.60 -20.63 -13.84
C ASP A 31 -11.69 -21.68 -13.15
N SER A 32 -12.33 -22.68 -12.54
CA SER A 32 -11.88 -23.62 -11.51
C SER A 32 -10.60 -24.43 -11.79
N SER A 33 -9.45 -24.01 -11.22
CA SER A 33 -8.44 -24.91 -10.64
C SER A 33 -7.48 -24.13 -9.72
N ASN A 34 -7.04 -24.74 -8.61
CA ASN A 34 -6.07 -24.13 -7.68
C ASN A 34 -4.71 -23.78 -8.34
N SER A 35 -4.41 -24.32 -9.53
CA SER A 35 -3.19 -24.01 -10.29
C SER A 35 -3.30 -22.73 -11.11
N LEU A 36 -4.48 -22.39 -11.63
CA LEU A 36 -4.70 -21.16 -12.41
C LEU A 36 -4.42 -19.90 -11.58
N TYR A 37 -4.91 -19.83 -10.34
CA TYR A 37 -4.68 -18.65 -9.48
C TYR A 37 -3.21 -18.45 -9.13
N LYS A 38 -2.46 -19.54 -8.96
CA LYS A 38 -1.02 -19.46 -8.69
C LYS A 38 -0.29 -18.90 -9.90
N LEU A 39 -0.60 -19.40 -11.10
CA LEU A 39 0.01 -18.89 -12.32
C LEU A 39 -0.28 -17.40 -12.53
N HIS A 40 -1.52 -16.95 -12.32
CA HIS A 40 -1.87 -15.52 -12.45
C HIS A 40 -1.14 -14.64 -11.44
N GLN A 41 -1.05 -15.07 -10.17
CA GLN A 41 -0.30 -14.32 -9.17
C GLN A 41 1.20 -14.24 -9.49
N LEU A 42 1.78 -15.34 -9.97
CA LEU A 42 3.18 -15.40 -10.42
C LEU A 42 3.41 -14.44 -11.60
N LEU A 43 2.54 -14.48 -12.60
CA LEU A 43 2.60 -13.59 -13.75
C LEU A 43 2.46 -12.13 -13.32
N ALA A 44 1.51 -11.82 -12.45
CA ALA A 44 1.30 -10.48 -11.90
C ALA A 44 2.58 -9.95 -11.24
N VAL A 45 3.16 -10.69 -10.29
CA VAL A 45 4.38 -10.25 -9.56
C VAL A 45 5.60 -10.19 -10.48
N SER A 46 5.62 -10.96 -11.57
CA SER A 46 6.72 -10.98 -12.54
C SER A 46 6.65 -9.86 -13.57
N THR A 47 5.45 -9.43 -13.96
CA THR A 47 5.23 -8.52 -15.10
C THR A 47 4.83 -7.12 -14.70
N ILE A 48 4.09 -6.95 -13.59
CA ILE A 48 3.62 -5.64 -13.15
C ILE A 48 4.78 -4.91 -12.44
N PRO A 49 5.19 -3.73 -12.92
CA PRO A 49 6.23 -2.95 -12.28
C PRO A 49 5.88 -2.65 -10.82
N HIS A 50 6.87 -2.77 -9.94
CA HIS A 50 6.78 -2.45 -8.51
C HIS A 50 5.82 -3.31 -7.67
N LEU A 51 5.04 -4.22 -8.27
CA LEU A 51 4.30 -5.23 -7.53
C LEU A 51 5.28 -6.16 -6.83
N ALA A 52 5.20 -6.22 -5.51
CA ALA A 52 6.07 -7.04 -4.68
C ALA A 52 5.39 -8.27 -4.12
N GLN A 53 4.07 -8.28 -4.05
CA GLN A 53 3.33 -9.36 -3.41
C GLN A 53 1.98 -9.57 -4.09
N ALA A 54 1.63 -10.83 -4.29
CA ALA A 54 0.28 -11.27 -4.61
C ALA A 54 -0.08 -12.40 -3.64
N THR A 55 -1.27 -12.35 -3.06
CA THR A 55 -1.72 -13.29 -2.04
C THR A 55 -3.15 -13.71 -2.31
N TYR A 56 -3.43 -14.99 -2.13
CA TYR A 56 -4.77 -15.56 -2.03
C TYR A 56 -4.96 -16.17 -0.64
N ILE A 57 -6.09 -15.87 -0.01
CA ILE A 57 -6.50 -16.48 1.25
C ILE A 57 -7.93 -17.01 1.10
N GLY A 58 -8.10 -18.32 1.25
CA GLY A 58 -9.39 -18.97 1.18
C GLY A 58 -10.22 -18.84 2.46
N ILE A 59 -11.54 -18.95 2.33
CA ILE A 59 -12.45 -19.09 3.48
C ILE A 59 -12.27 -20.41 4.24
N ASP A 60 -11.52 -21.36 3.66
CA ASP A 60 -11.05 -22.58 4.29
C ASP A 60 -9.76 -22.38 5.10
N GLY A 61 -9.15 -21.19 5.03
CA GLY A 61 -7.94 -20.83 5.76
C GLY A 61 -6.66 -21.27 5.09
N LEU A 62 -6.74 -21.84 3.89
CA LEU A 62 -5.56 -22.06 3.05
C LEU A 62 -5.07 -20.71 2.53
N ILE A 63 -3.74 -20.56 2.51
CA ILE A 63 -3.09 -19.37 1.99
C ILE A 63 -2.08 -19.78 0.94
N PHE A 64 -1.97 -18.94 -0.08
CA PHE A 64 -0.88 -18.98 -1.03
C PHE A 64 -0.48 -17.56 -1.38
N SER A 65 0.81 -17.26 -1.40
CA SER A 65 1.33 -15.96 -1.79
C SER A 65 2.62 -16.11 -2.58
N PHE A 66 2.77 -15.29 -3.61
CA PHE A 66 4.07 -15.01 -4.22
C PHE A 66 4.54 -13.63 -3.79
N TYR A 67 5.80 -13.53 -3.42
CA TYR A 67 6.43 -12.24 -3.16
C TYR A 67 7.88 -12.22 -3.61
N ARG A 68 8.38 -11.01 -3.89
CA ARG A 68 9.79 -10.80 -4.22
C ARG A 68 10.61 -10.80 -2.92
N GLY A 69 11.49 -11.79 -2.77
CA GLY A 69 12.58 -11.73 -1.80
C GLY A 69 13.70 -10.80 -2.27
N GLU A 70 14.83 -10.81 -1.56
CA GLU A 70 15.99 -9.95 -1.89
C GLU A 70 16.60 -10.31 -3.25
N THR A 71 16.68 -11.60 -3.57
CA THR A 71 17.37 -12.10 -4.77
C THR A 71 16.49 -12.98 -5.65
N GLN A 72 15.45 -13.59 -5.08
CA GLN A 72 14.64 -14.60 -5.76
C GLN A 72 13.17 -14.45 -5.38
N MET A 73 12.29 -15.00 -6.23
CA MET A 73 10.88 -15.10 -5.91
C MET A 73 10.65 -16.21 -4.87
N ILE A 74 9.77 -15.93 -3.92
CA ILE A 74 9.43 -16.84 -2.84
C ILE A 74 7.92 -17.06 -2.87
N ALA A 75 7.51 -18.31 -2.71
CA ALA A 75 6.13 -18.66 -2.41
C ALA A 75 5.99 -18.89 -0.91
N SER A 76 4.97 -18.31 -0.29
CA SER A 76 4.54 -18.70 1.04
C SER A 76 3.15 -19.32 1.02
N TYR A 77 2.96 -20.43 1.72
CA TYR A 77 1.72 -21.16 1.67
C TYR A 77 1.45 -21.96 2.95
N SER A 78 0.20 -22.35 3.14
CA SER A 78 -0.17 -23.37 4.13
C SER A 78 -0.99 -24.46 3.44
N ASN A 79 -0.66 -25.71 3.74
CA ASN A 79 -1.37 -26.89 3.27
C ASN A 79 -2.41 -27.39 4.30
N ILE A 80 -2.45 -26.78 5.49
CA ILE A 80 -3.36 -27.14 6.56
C ILE A 80 -4.25 -25.93 6.83
N SER A 81 -5.55 -26.13 6.65
CA SER A 81 -6.57 -25.15 7.01
C SER A 81 -6.36 -24.64 8.43
N TYR A 82 -6.37 -23.32 8.61
CA TYR A 82 -6.26 -22.66 9.91
C TYR A 82 -4.94 -22.88 10.66
N SER A 83 -3.89 -23.32 9.96
CA SER A 83 -2.59 -23.54 10.58
C SER A 83 -1.89 -22.25 10.98
N SER A 84 -1.24 -22.29 12.13
CA SER A 84 -0.27 -21.27 12.55
C SER A 84 1.10 -21.45 11.87
N ILE A 85 1.24 -22.47 11.01
CA ILE A 85 2.47 -22.82 10.31
C ILE A 85 2.29 -22.51 8.83
N TRP A 86 3.17 -21.62 8.34
CA TRP A 86 3.34 -21.36 6.93
C TRP A 86 4.69 -21.87 6.48
N TYR A 87 4.75 -22.29 5.22
CA TYR A 87 5.95 -22.70 4.54
C TYR A 87 6.40 -21.58 3.61
N SER A 88 7.70 -21.44 3.43
CA SER A 88 8.29 -20.59 2.40
C SER A 88 9.27 -21.40 1.56
N GLN A 89 9.18 -21.27 0.23
CA GLN A 89 10.06 -21.95 -0.72
C GLN A 89 10.41 -21.04 -1.89
N HIS A 90 11.57 -21.29 -2.50
CA HIS A 90 11.96 -20.61 -3.73
C HIS A 90 11.09 -21.05 -4.90
N VAL A 91 10.90 -20.14 -5.85
CA VAL A 91 10.06 -20.32 -7.03
C VAL A 91 10.92 -20.16 -8.26
N ASP A 92 10.89 -21.17 -9.12
CA ASP A 92 11.50 -21.10 -10.44
C ASP A 92 10.68 -20.11 -11.28
N ARG A 93 11.35 -19.06 -11.76
CA ARG A 93 10.69 -17.96 -12.47
C ARG A 93 10.13 -18.39 -13.82
N ASP A 94 10.72 -19.41 -14.44
CA ASP A 94 10.40 -19.79 -15.82
C ASP A 94 9.18 -20.72 -15.87
N ASN A 95 8.99 -21.55 -14.85
CA ASN A 95 7.91 -22.55 -14.81
C ASN A 95 6.99 -22.45 -13.58
N GLY A 96 7.33 -21.63 -12.59
CA GLY A 96 6.54 -21.44 -11.37
C GLY A 96 6.63 -22.58 -10.35
N ASN A 97 7.50 -23.57 -10.57
CA ASN A 97 7.67 -24.70 -9.66
C ASN A 97 8.41 -24.28 -8.39
N LEU A 98 8.01 -24.90 -7.28
CA LEU A 98 8.68 -24.72 -6.00
C LEU A 98 9.92 -25.61 -5.94
N TYR A 99 11.04 -25.07 -5.46
CA TYR A 99 12.28 -25.83 -5.30
C TYR A 99 13.00 -25.48 -3.99
N GLY A 100 13.89 -26.38 -3.59
CA GLY A 100 14.61 -26.30 -2.33
C GLY A 100 13.78 -26.77 -1.12
N GLU A 101 14.42 -26.79 0.04
CA GLU A 101 13.76 -27.23 1.27
C GLU A 101 12.76 -26.18 1.77
N PRO A 102 11.53 -26.58 2.16
CA PRO A 102 10.59 -25.66 2.75
C PRO A 102 11.04 -25.17 4.13
N ILE A 103 11.04 -23.85 4.30
CA ILE A 103 11.38 -23.20 5.56
C ILE A 103 10.09 -22.84 6.30
N PHE A 104 10.03 -23.19 7.59
CA PHE A 104 8.89 -22.88 8.44
C PHE A 104 8.93 -21.43 8.91
N THR A 105 7.80 -20.74 8.78
CA THR A 105 7.60 -19.38 9.27
C THR A 105 6.33 -19.34 10.11
N LYS A 106 6.36 -18.58 11.23
CA LYS A 106 5.16 -18.35 12.02
C LYS A 106 4.14 -17.60 11.17
N SER A 107 2.92 -18.12 11.13
CA SER A 107 1.78 -17.53 10.44
C SER A 107 1.52 -16.12 10.96
N ILE A 108 1.30 -15.19 10.03
CA ILE A 108 0.71 -13.90 10.34
C ILE A 108 -0.80 -14.16 10.33
N ALA A 109 -1.50 -13.81 11.40
CA ALA A 109 -2.92 -14.15 11.62
C ALA A 109 -3.86 -13.39 10.66
N ALA A 110 -3.77 -13.69 9.37
CA ALA A 110 -4.35 -12.92 8.28
C ALA A 110 -5.89 -12.88 8.30
N ARG A 111 -6.57 -13.94 8.77
CA ARG A 111 -8.05 -13.92 8.93
C ARG A 111 -8.52 -13.12 10.14
N LYS A 112 -7.75 -13.12 11.25
CA LYS A 112 -8.09 -12.28 12.42
C LYS A 112 -7.91 -10.81 12.12
N ALA A 113 -7.17 -10.49 11.05
CA ALA A 113 -7.01 -9.14 10.60
C ALA A 113 -8.32 -8.63 9.98
N THR A 114 -8.71 -7.43 10.41
CA THR A 114 -9.95 -6.77 10.00
C THR A 114 -10.03 -6.54 8.48
N TRP A 115 -8.89 -6.44 7.80
CA TRP A 115 -8.81 -6.26 6.36
C TRP A 115 -9.42 -7.43 5.58
N PHE A 116 -9.30 -8.68 6.06
CA PHE A 116 -9.82 -9.84 5.33
C PHE A 116 -11.35 -9.81 5.28
N GLN A 117 -12.00 -9.53 6.42
CA GLN A 117 -13.46 -9.38 6.48
C GLN A 117 -13.94 -8.17 5.69
N LYS A 118 -13.21 -7.04 5.74
CA LYS A 118 -13.52 -5.86 4.94
C LYS A 118 -13.46 -6.15 3.44
N ALA A 119 -12.43 -6.85 2.98
CA ALA A 119 -12.29 -7.22 1.57
C ALA A 119 -13.36 -8.23 1.13
N LEU A 120 -13.66 -9.24 1.95
CA LEU A 120 -14.66 -10.26 1.65
C LEU A 120 -16.08 -9.71 1.54
N ASN A 121 -16.42 -8.73 2.37
CA ASN A 121 -17.76 -8.13 2.43
C ASN A 121 -17.90 -6.87 1.55
N SER A 122 -16.84 -6.44 0.88
CA SER A 122 -16.86 -5.24 0.04
C SER A 122 -17.20 -5.58 -1.41
N SER A 123 -18.04 -4.76 -2.03
CA SER A 123 -18.30 -4.81 -3.47
C SER A 123 -17.22 -4.13 -4.31
N SER A 124 -16.37 -3.30 -3.69
CA SER A 124 -15.34 -2.49 -4.36
C SER A 124 -13.94 -2.70 -3.80
N GLY A 125 -13.71 -3.84 -3.12
CA GLY A 125 -12.44 -4.15 -2.48
C GLY A 125 -12.13 -3.36 -1.21
N HIS A 126 -10.91 -3.52 -0.71
CA HIS A 126 -10.38 -2.86 0.48
C HIS A 126 -8.88 -2.64 0.36
N SER A 127 -8.41 -1.43 0.63
CA SER A 127 -6.99 -1.08 0.58
C SER A 127 -6.45 -0.61 1.91
N TRP A 128 -5.18 -0.91 2.17
CA TRP A 128 -4.48 -0.51 3.39
C TRP A 128 -2.98 -0.44 3.18
N PHE A 129 -2.29 0.23 4.10
CA PHE A 129 -0.84 0.14 4.21
C PHE A 129 -0.47 -0.99 5.15
N GLY A 130 0.43 -1.88 4.73
CA GLY A 130 0.85 -3.03 5.53
C GLY A 130 2.29 -3.44 5.27
N LYS A 131 2.65 -4.62 5.76
CA LYS A 131 4.01 -5.17 5.67
C LYS A 131 4.02 -6.38 4.74
N ALA A 132 5.09 -6.49 3.95
CA ALA A 132 5.33 -7.63 3.09
C ALA A 132 5.59 -8.90 3.92
N TRP A 133 5.39 -10.07 3.31
CA TRP A 133 5.74 -11.36 3.91
C TRP A 133 7.25 -11.62 3.98
N ASN A 134 8.08 -10.76 3.38
CA ASN A 134 9.53 -10.91 3.39
C ASN A 134 10.13 -10.65 4.78
N LYS A 135 11.37 -11.08 4.99
CA LYS A 135 12.08 -10.91 6.27
C LYS A 135 12.26 -9.43 6.66
N ALA A 136 12.50 -8.57 5.67
CA ALA A 136 12.65 -7.13 5.87
C ALA A 136 11.33 -6.46 6.32
N GLN A 137 10.18 -7.12 6.12
CA GLN A 137 8.86 -6.58 6.39
C GLN A 137 8.67 -5.22 5.69
N ASP A 138 9.01 -5.16 4.41
CA ASP A 138 8.93 -3.91 3.64
C ASP A 138 7.50 -3.36 3.63
N GLY A 139 7.35 -2.04 3.64
CA GLY A 139 6.05 -1.39 3.53
C GLY A 139 5.40 -1.66 2.16
N LEU A 140 4.13 -2.00 2.16
CA LEU A 140 3.31 -2.24 0.97
C LEU A 140 2.01 -1.43 1.02
N PHE A 141 1.63 -0.89 -0.13
CA PHE A 141 0.25 -0.48 -0.38
C PHE A 141 -0.50 -1.70 -0.91
N LEU A 142 -1.38 -2.24 -0.06
CA LEU A 142 -2.13 -3.46 -0.32
C LEU A 142 -3.54 -3.10 -0.76
N SER A 143 -4.02 -3.78 -1.79
CA SER A 143 -5.42 -3.80 -2.17
C SER A 143 -5.92 -5.23 -2.16
N ALA A 144 -7.15 -5.46 -1.74
CA ALA A 144 -7.74 -6.78 -1.70
C ALA A 144 -9.20 -6.78 -2.13
N VAL A 145 -9.62 -7.85 -2.78
CA VAL A 145 -10.98 -8.04 -3.29
C VAL A 145 -11.47 -9.46 -2.99
N GLY A 146 -12.74 -9.58 -2.62
CA GLY A 146 -13.40 -10.87 -2.44
C GLY A 146 -13.56 -11.62 -3.77
N MET A 147 -13.37 -12.93 -3.76
CA MET A 147 -13.53 -13.81 -4.92
C MET A 147 -14.75 -14.70 -4.78
N ASP A 148 -15.92 -14.23 -5.21
CA ASP A 148 -17.17 -15.04 -5.28
C ASP A 148 -17.46 -15.86 -4.00
N GLY A 149 -17.14 -15.32 -2.82
CA GLY A 149 -17.29 -16.00 -1.54
C GLY A 149 -16.27 -17.12 -1.23
N ARG A 150 -15.35 -17.44 -2.14
CA ARG A 150 -14.32 -18.49 -1.97
C ARG A 150 -13.11 -18.03 -1.16
N GLY A 151 -12.83 -16.73 -1.17
CA GLY A 151 -11.67 -16.17 -0.51
C GLY A 151 -11.44 -14.72 -0.88
N VAL A 152 -10.22 -14.25 -0.65
CA VAL A 152 -9.75 -12.89 -0.95
C VAL A 152 -8.44 -12.98 -1.71
N ILE A 153 -8.32 -12.23 -2.80
CA ILE A 153 -7.04 -11.93 -3.44
C ILE A 153 -6.56 -10.58 -2.96
N SER A 154 -5.26 -10.44 -2.72
CA SER A 154 -4.60 -9.17 -2.44
C SER A 154 -3.35 -8.98 -3.30
N LEU A 155 -3.15 -7.75 -3.73
CA LEU A 155 -1.98 -7.27 -4.46
C LEU A 155 -1.28 -6.17 -3.63
N GLY A 156 0.04 -6.21 -3.56
CA GLY A 156 0.86 -5.30 -2.76
C GLY A 156 1.94 -4.61 -3.59
N LEU A 157 1.83 -3.28 -3.73
CA LEU A 157 2.82 -2.42 -4.36
C LEU A 157 3.86 -1.96 -3.32
N ARG A 158 5.14 -1.91 -3.71
CA ARG A 158 6.21 -1.45 -2.80
C ARG A 158 6.02 0.02 -2.43
N ALA A 159 5.96 0.30 -1.14
CA ALA A 159 5.89 1.66 -0.62
C ALA A 159 7.07 2.52 -1.11
N LYS A 160 8.27 1.94 -1.14
CA LYS A 160 9.46 2.60 -1.67
C LYS A 160 9.30 3.06 -3.12
N ALA A 161 8.65 2.26 -3.98
CA ALA A 161 8.46 2.67 -5.37
C ALA A 161 7.55 3.89 -5.49
N VAL A 162 6.48 3.94 -4.69
CA VAL A 162 5.60 5.11 -4.61
C VAL A 162 6.34 6.31 -4.03
N ALA A 163 7.11 6.10 -2.96
CA ALA A 163 7.95 7.13 -2.36
C ALA A 163 8.97 7.71 -3.34
N ASP A 164 9.64 6.85 -4.12
CA ASP A 164 10.62 7.27 -5.13
C ASP A 164 9.94 8.08 -6.26
N GLN A 165 8.69 7.76 -6.64
CA GLN A 165 7.92 8.57 -7.60
C GLN A 165 7.63 9.97 -7.08
N PHE A 166 7.20 10.10 -5.82
CA PHE A 166 6.99 11.42 -5.22
C PHE A 166 8.30 12.17 -4.98
N ALA A 167 9.38 11.47 -4.63
CA ALA A 167 10.69 12.08 -4.42
C ALA A 167 11.31 12.64 -5.71
N ALA A 168 10.91 12.10 -6.87
CA ALA A 168 11.30 12.61 -8.19
C ALA A 168 10.57 13.89 -8.60
N LEU A 169 9.49 14.28 -7.91
CA LEU A 169 8.82 15.54 -8.16
C LEU A 169 9.66 16.69 -7.61
N GLU A 170 9.83 17.74 -8.42
CA GLU A 170 10.52 18.94 -8.00
C GLU A 170 9.57 19.83 -7.21
N PHE A 171 9.76 19.87 -5.88
CA PHE A 171 9.02 20.76 -4.99
C PHE A 171 9.76 22.07 -4.72
N HIS A 172 10.87 22.34 -5.42
CA HIS A 172 11.79 23.46 -5.18
C HIS A 172 12.13 23.61 -3.68
N ASP A 173 11.65 24.67 -3.04
CA ASP A 173 11.87 24.98 -1.61
C ASP A 173 10.79 24.39 -0.68
N ALA A 174 9.84 23.63 -1.20
CA ALA A 174 8.80 22.97 -0.41
C ALA A 174 9.22 21.55 0.00
N ASP A 175 8.74 21.13 1.16
CA ASP A 175 8.95 19.79 1.70
C ASP A 175 7.68 18.95 1.61
N PHE A 176 7.84 17.65 1.41
CA PHE A 176 6.74 16.71 1.24
C PHE A 176 6.88 15.55 2.22
N GLN A 177 5.84 15.32 3.01
CA GLN A 177 5.74 14.18 3.91
C GLN A 177 4.50 13.36 3.55
N LEU A 178 4.63 12.03 3.62
CA LEU A 178 3.52 11.10 3.50
C LEU A 178 3.53 10.18 4.73
N ALA A 179 2.39 10.08 5.40
CA ALA A 179 2.19 9.19 6.53
C ALA A 179 0.78 8.59 6.50
N THR A 180 0.63 7.43 7.12
CA THR A 180 -0.66 6.77 7.30
C THR A 180 -1.47 7.44 8.41
N HIS A 181 -2.78 7.19 8.43
CA HIS A 181 -3.69 7.74 9.45
C HIS A 181 -3.34 7.34 10.89
N ASP A 182 -2.67 6.20 11.07
CA ASP A 182 -2.16 5.66 12.33
C ASP A 182 -0.74 6.13 12.67
N GLY A 183 -0.14 7.00 11.83
CA GLY A 183 1.10 7.69 12.14
C GLY A 183 2.36 7.02 11.61
N GLU A 184 2.25 5.97 10.80
CA GLU A 184 3.41 5.38 10.14
C GLU A 184 3.90 6.30 9.02
N VAL A 185 5.14 6.78 9.14
CA VAL A 185 5.75 7.67 8.16
C VAL A 185 6.30 6.86 6.99
N ILE A 186 5.80 7.15 5.79
CA ILE A 186 6.21 6.51 4.53
C ILE A 186 7.29 7.36 3.83
N ILE A 187 7.08 8.67 3.77
CA ILE A 187 8.05 9.64 3.25
C ILE A 187 8.32 10.63 4.39
N PRO A 188 9.54 10.69 4.92
CA PRO A 188 9.87 11.59 6.01
C PRO A 188 9.99 13.04 5.52
N THR A 189 9.74 13.97 6.43
CA THR A 189 10.00 15.40 6.22
C THR A 189 11.50 15.66 6.15
N ARG A 190 11.92 16.61 5.30
CA ARG A 190 13.28 17.13 5.22
C ARG A 190 13.48 18.35 6.13
N LEU A 191 12.45 18.80 6.84
CA LEU A 191 12.55 19.92 7.75
C LEU A 191 13.53 19.60 8.91
N PRO A 192 14.56 20.43 9.12
CA PRO A 192 15.55 20.17 10.15
C PRO A 192 14.90 20.23 11.54
N ASN A 193 15.34 19.32 12.42
CA ASN A 193 14.90 19.24 13.81
C ASN A 193 13.37 19.25 13.99
N THR A 194 12.63 18.59 13.08
CA THR A 194 11.17 18.55 13.11
C THR A 194 10.67 17.12 13.01
N GLN A 195 9.70 16.78 13.85
CA GLN A 195 8.92 15.56 13.77
C GLN A 195 7.46 15.91 13.52
N ILE A 196 6.90 15.33 12.48
CA ILE A 196 5.48 15.45 12.18
C ILE A 196 4.83 14.11 12.52
N THR A 197 3.86 14.14 13.41
CA THR A 197 3.14 12.96 13.90
C THR A 197 1.69 13.03 13.46
N VAL A 198 1.17 11.97 12.83
CA VAL A 198 -0.24 11.90 12.41
C VAL A 198 -1.02 11.03 13.41
N SER A 199 -2.03 11.61 14.07
CA SER A 199 -2.89 10.93 15.05
C SER A 199 -4.26 11.62 15.13
N ASN A 200 -5.25 11.18 14.34
CA ASN A 200 -6.55 11.86 14.09
C ASN A 200 -6.43 13.26 13.45
N ASN A 201 -5.37 14.00 13.76
CA ASN A 201 -4.89 15.25 13.18
C ASN A 201 -3.37 15.15 12.99
N THR A 202 -2.79 16.03 12.19
CA THR A 202 -1.34 16.19 12.05
C THR A 202 -0.81 17.07 13.17
N LYS A 203 0.26 16.65 13.84
CA LYS A 203 0.89 17.37 14.95
C LYS A 203 2.34 17.66 14.60
N LEU A 204 2.76 18.91 14.78
CA LEU A 204 4.14 19.35 14.61
C LEU A 204 4.84 19.37 15.96
N LYS A 205 6.00 18.70 16.05
CA LYS A 205 6.87 18.72 17.23
C LYS A 205 8.31 19.02 16.83
N PRO A 206 9.05 19.90 17.54
CA PRO A 206 10.49 20.05 17.33
C PRO A 206 11.23 18.82 17.88
N ASN A 207 12.22 18.32 17.17
CA ASN A 207 13.15 17.33 17.70
C ASN A 207 14.10 18.00 18.70
N GLY A 208 14.22 17.43 19.90
CA GLY A 208 15.27 17.78 20.85
C GLY A 208 14.84 18.47 22.14
N ASP A 209 13.55 18.82 22.32
CA ASP A 209 13.07 19.36 23.59
C ASP A 209 11.88 18.55 24.13
N PRO A 210 12.06 17.78 25.22
CA PRO A 210 10.98 17.02 25.84
C PRO A 210 9.93 17.92 26.53
N TYR A 211 10.18 19.23 26.69
CA TYR A 211 9.27 20.18 27.34
C TYR A 211 8.42 21.02 26.36
N ILE A 212 8.64 20.92 25.04
CA ILE A 212 7.79 21.58 24.04
C ILE A 212 6.74 20.58 23.57
N ASP A 213 5.55 20.66 24.18
CA ASP A 213 4.51 19.64 24.07
C ASP A 213 3.78 19.59 22.72
N LEU A 214 3.70 20.70 21.98
CA LEU A 214 3.11 20.75 20.64
C LEU A 214 3.35 22.12 20.03
N VAL A 215 3.86 22.18 18.79
CA VAL A 215 3.94 23.47 18.06
C VAL A 215 2.60 23.78 17.39
N GLY A 216 1.85 22.75 16.98
CA GLY A 216 0.51 22.94 16.43
C GLY A 216 -0.26 21.63 16.28
N ASN A 217 -1.59 21.70 16.42
CA ASN A 217 -2.53 20.61 16.15
C ASN A 217 -3.33 20.96 14.87
N LEU A 218 -3.17 20.16 13.83
CA LEU A 218 -3.52 20.52 12.47
C LEU A 218 -4.52 19.51 11.94
N SER A 219 -5.77 19.92 11.81
CA SER A 219 -6.75 19.04 11.20
C SER A 219 -6.64 19.08 9.67
N CYS A 220 -6.46 17.92 9.07
CA CYS A 220 -6.50 17.73 7.63
C CYS A 220 -7.94 17.50 7.12
N SER A 221 -8.95 17.68 7.98
CA SER A 221 -10.35 17.53 7.62
C SER A 221 -10.82 18.69 6.75
N MET A 222 -11.12 18.39 5.48
CA MET A 222 -11.77 19.34 4.60
C MET A 222 -13.23 19.46 5.01
N SER A 223 -13.60 20.54 5.70
CA SER A 223 -15.00 20.95 5.85
C SER A 223 -15.61 21.09 4.44
N HIS A 224 -16.89 20.72 4.25
CA HIS A 224 -17.65 20.74 2.98
C HIS A 224 -17.78 22.15 2.34
N GLY A 225 -16.67 22.80 2.03
CA GLY A 225 -16.61 24.19 1.62
C GLY A 225 -15.23 24.53 1.05
N GLY A 226 -14.85 23.83 -0.02
CA GLY A 226 -14.06 24.31 -1.17
C GLY A 226 -12.74 25.08 -1.02
N GLY A 227 -12.26 25.42 0.17
CA GLY A 227 -11.01 26.17 0.37
C GLY A 227 -9.86 25.28 0.79
N SER A 228 -8.69 25.43 0.17
CA SER A 228 -7.44 24.87 0.68
C SER A 228 -7.09 25.57 2.01
N LYS A 229 -7.31 24.91 3.14
CA LYS A 229 -6.82 25.40 4.43
C LYS A 229 -5.31 25.18 4.50
N TYR A 230 -4.54 26.25 4.28
CA TYR A 230 -3.14 26.28 4.68
C TYR A 230 -3.02 26.95 6.05
N PHE A 231 -1.93 26.67 6.74
CA PHE A 231 -1.61 27.33 8.00
C PHE A 231 -0.14 27.73 8.02
N ASN A 232 0.16 28.80 8.74
CA ASN A 232 1.52 29.31 8.89
C ASN A 232 2.02 28.91 10.27
N GLU A 233 3.11 28.15 10.34
CA GLU A 233 3.72 27.74 11.60
C GLU A 233 5.21 28.02 11.62
N LYS A 234 5.73 28.37 12.78
CA LYS A 234 7.14 28.72 12.95
C LYS A 234 7.93 27.52 13.44
N VAL A 235 8.84 27.04 12.61
CA VAL A 235 9.72 25.92 12.91
C VAL A 235 11.16 26.43 12.89
N SER A 236 11.89 26.25 13.99
CA SER A 236 13.31 26.66 14.11
C SER A 236 13.57 28.12 13.72
N GLY A 237 12.65 29.04 14.06
CA GLY A 237 12.81 30.45 13.74
C GLY A 237 12.26 30.87 12.37
N VAL A 238 11.93 29.92 11.49
CA VAL A 238 11.45 30.16 10.13
C VAL A 238 9.95 29.88 10.04
N THR A 239 9.20 30.77 9.42
CA THR A 239 7.76 30.58 9.20
C THR A 239 7.53 29.78 7.92
N TYR A 240 6.91 28.63 8.05
CA TYR A 240 6.53 27.75 6.95
C TYR A 240 5.03 27.82 6.72
N LYS A 241 4.64 27.70 5.45
CA LYS A 241 3.25 27.52 5.04
C LYS A 241 3.01 26.03 4.78
N PHE A 242 2.16 25.43 5.59
CA PHE A 242 1.84 24.02 5.48
C PHE A 242 0.49 23.81 4.80
N TYR A 243 0.45 22.79 3.95
CA TYR A 243 -0.76 22.29 3.31
C TYR A 243 -0.96 20.85 3.75
N CYS A 244 -2.21 20.48 4.07
CA CYS A 244 -2.54 19.09 4.35
C CYS A 244 -3.68 18.61 3.45
N SER A 245 -3.58 17.36 2.99
CA SER A 245 -4.63 16.68 2.27
C SER A 245 -4.63 15.21 2.68
N THR A 246 -5.81 14.61 2.70
CA THR A 246 -5.92 13.15 2.70
C THR A 246 -5.60 12.63 1.30
N LEU A 247 -4.83 11.55 1.23
CA LEU A 247 -4.63 10.76 0.02
C LEU A 247 -5.45 9.49 0.18
N GLU A 248 -6.46 9.33 -0.67
CA GLU A 248 -7.18 8.08 -0.79
C GLU A 248 -6.50 7.25 -1.88
N ILE A 249 -6.04 6.07 -1.50
CA ILE A 249 -5.46 5.12 -2.44
C ILE A 249 -6.60 4.25 -2.91
N ALA A 250 -7.03 4.47 -4.15
CA ALA A 250 -8.01 3.62 -4.79
C ALA A 250 -7.43 2.21 -4.92
N GLY A 251 -8.19 1.25 -4.41
CA GLY A 251 -7.94 -0.16 -4.61
C GLY A 251 -8.50 -0.66 -5.92
N VAL A 252 -8.19 -1.93 -6.18
CA VAL A 252 -8.89 -2.78 -7.16
C VAL A 252 -10.28 -3.12 -6.67
#